data_AF-A0A963RNW4-F1
#
_entry.id   AF-A0A963RNW4-F1
#
_cell.length_a   1.000
_cell.length_b   1.000
_cell.length_c   1.000
_cell.angle_alpha   90.00
_cell.angle_beta   90.00
_cell.angle_gamma   90.00
#
_symmetry.space_group_name_H-M   'P 1'
#
loop_
_entity.id
_entity.type
_entity.pdbx_description
1 polymer ?
#
loop_
_entity_poly.entity_id
_entity_poly.type
_entity_poly.pdbx_seq_one_letter_code
_entity_poly.pdbx_strand_id
1 'polypeptide(L)'
;FTDCLLQHGAAHVTGVDVGHGQLHPKLAQDARVTALEGINARNLDASQLIAGCARHEPAAGHFGTENNVGFELVTGDLSFISLTLVLPALAPLVRPGGHLLMLVKPQFELQPPQLGKGGIVRDASLF
;
A
#
# COMPACT_ATOMS: atom_id res chain seq x y z
N PHE A 1 0.34 -5.59 7.92
CA PHE A 1 1.20 -5.77 6.72
C PHE A 1 2.64 -5.42 7.00
N THR A 2 2.97 -4.16 7.34
CA THR A 2 4.34 -3.72 7.66
C THR A 2 5.10 -4.66 8.61
N ASP A 3 4.55 -4.95 9.78
CA ASP A 3 5.17 -5.85 10.76
C ASP A 3 5.44 -7.26 10.19
N CYS A 4 4.46 -7.84 9.50
CA CYS A 4 4.60 -9.15 8.85
C CYS A 4 5.73 -9.14 7.81
N LEU A 5 5.82 -8.10 6.97
CA LEU A 5 6.88 -7.95 5.98
C LEU A 5 8.26 -7.89 6.65
N LEU A 6 8.41 -7.12 7.73
CA LEU A 6 9.65 -7.02 8.50
C LEU A 6 10.04 -8.36 9.14
N GLN A 7 9.07 -9.08 9.71
CA GLN A 7 9.29 -10.41 10.30
C GLN A 7 9.73 -11.45 9.26
N HIS A 8 9.33 -11.26 8.00
CA HIS A 8 9.73 -12.11 6.88
C HIS A 8 10.95 -11.57 6.10
N GLY A 9 11.69 -10.63 6.70
CA GLY A 9 12.99 -10.21 6.18
C GLY A 9 12.94 -9.13 5.11
N ALA A 10 11.84 -8.37 4.98
CA ALA A 10 11.83 -7.17 4.15
C ALA A 10 12.97 -6.23 4.58
N ALA A 11 13.84 -5.89 3.63
CA ALA A 11 14.96 -4.99 3.88
C ALA A 11 14.50 -3.58 4.24
N HIS A 12 13.40 -3.14 3.63
CA HIS A 12 12.73 -1.88 3.92
C HIS A 12 11.23 -1.96 3.57
N VAL A 13 10.41 -1.20 4.29
CA VAL A 13 8.97 -1.06 4.03
C VAL A 13 8.60 0.41 3.94
N THR A 14 8.09 0.83 2.79
CA THR A 14 7.44 2.13 2.62
C THR A 14 5.94 1.97 2.86
N GLY A 15 5.46 2.40 4.02
CA GLY A 15 4.04 2.36 4.37
C GLY A 15 3.34 3.63 3.91
N VAL A 16 2.25 3.49 3.15
CA VAL A 16 1.42 4.62 2.68
C VAL A 16 0.05 4.53 3.34
N ASP A 17 -0.40 5.63 3.95
CA ASP A 17 -1.73 5.72 4.57
C ASP A 17 -2.35 7.10 4.36
N VAL A 18 -3.68 7.16 4.29
CA VAL A 18 -4.44 8.43 4.21
C VAL A 18 -4.58 9.10 5.58
N GLY A 19 -4.52 8.33 6.66
CA GLY A 19 -4.59 8.81 8.03
C GLY A 19 -3.26 9.33 8.56
N HIS A 20 -3.27 9.71 9.84
CA HIS A 20 -2.12 10.16 10.59
C HIS A 20 -1.99 9.42 11.91
N GLY A 21 -0.75 9.15 12.35
CA GLY A 21 -0.43 8.50 13.61
C GLY A 21 -1.03 7.10 13.76
N GLN A 22 -1.30 6.40 12.65
CA GLN A 22 -1.93 5.07 12.68
C GLN A 22 -0.92 3.95 12.98
N LEU A 23 0.36 4.19 12.65
CA LEU A 23 1.39 3.18 12.82
C LEU A 23 1.79 3.04 14.29
N HIS A 24 1.91 1.80 14.76
CA HIS A 24 2.33 1.52 16.14
C HIS A 24 3.73 2.12 16.41
N PRO A 25 3.99 2.74 17.59
CA PRO A 25 5.24 3.47 17.87
C PRO A 25 6.52 2.67 17.60
N LYS A 26 6.52 1.37 17.93
CA LYS A 26 7.66 0.47 17.64
C LYS A 26 7.98 0.37 16.14
N LEU A 27 6.96 0.30 15.28
CA LEU A 27 7.15 0.22 13.84
C LEU A 27 7.53 1.59 13.26
N ALA A 28 6.95 2.67 13.79
CA ALA A 28 7.28 4.03 13.39
C ALA A 28 8.75 4.42 13.71
N GLN A 29 9.36 3.75 14.70
CA GLN A 29 10.76 3.95 15.08
C GLN A 29 11.72 2.93 14.45
N ASP A 30 11.24 1.93 13.71
CA ASP A 30 12.10 0.94 13.06
C ASP A 30 12.79 1.60 11.84
N ALA A 31 14.11 1.55 11.79
CA ALA A 31 14.91 2.16 10.73
C ALA A 31 14.63 1.59 9.32
N ARG A 32 13.99 0.41 9.24
CA ARG A 32 13.55 -0.23 8.00
C ARG A 32 12.15 0.22 7.57
N VAL A 33 11.54 1.20 8.23
CA VAL A 33 10.20 1.68 7.91
C VAL A 33 10.23 3.15 7.54
N THR A 34 9.61 3.48 6.41
CA THR A 34 9.27 4.87 6.07
C THR A 34 7.75 4.99 6.05
N ALA A 35 7.19 5.78 6.96
CA ALA A 35 5.76 6.06 6.99
C ALA A 35 5.44 7.34 6.20
N LEU A 36 4.59 7.19 5.19
CA LEU A 36 4.10 8.24 4.31
C LEU A 36 2.59 8.42 4.57
N GLU A 37 2.28 9.32 5.48
CA GLU A 37 0.93 9.60 5.97
C GLU A 37 0.25 10.75 5.21
N GLY A 38 -1.08 10.81 5.25
CA GLY A 38 -1.87 11.81 4.53
C GLY A 38 -1.85 11.62 3.01
N ILE A 39 -1.47 10.44 2.50
CA ILE A 39 -1.33 10.17 1.07
C ILE A 39 -2.42 9.21 0.60
N ASN A 40 -3.16 9.64 -0.41
CA ASN A 40 -4.16 8.80 -1.06
C ASN A 40 -3.50 7.92 -2.13
N ALA A 41 -3.54 6.60 -1.93
CA ALA A 41 -2.97 5.61 -2.84
C ALA A 41 -3.48 5.71 -4.29
N ARG A 42 -4.71 6.23 -4.51
CA ARG A 42 -5.26 6.49 -5.84
C ARG A 42 -4.42 7.49 -6.66
N ASN A 43 -3.80 8.44 -5.97
CA ASN A 43 -3.04 9.53 -6.57
C ASN A 43 -1.53 9.33 -6.40
N LEU A 44 -1.11 8.15 -5.94
CA LEU A 44 0.28 7.86 -5.64
C LEU A 44 1.09 7.79 -6.93
N ASP A 45 2.24 8.46 -6.95
CA ASP A 45 3.21 8.36 -8.03
C ASP A 45 4.64 8.24 -7.50
N ALA A 46 5.58 8.02 -8.44
CA ALA A 46 7.00 7.89 -8.12
C ALA A 46 7.57 9.16 -7.47
N SER A 47 7.12 10.35 -7.90
CA SER A 47 7.62 11.63 -7.40
C SER A 47 7.27 11.84 -5.92
N GLN A 48 6.04 11.48 -5.53
CA GLN A 48 5.60 11.53 -4.13
C GLN A 48 6.38 10.56 -3.24
N LEU A 49 6.66 9.36 -3.74
CA LEU A 49 7.48 8.38 -3.04
C LEU A 49 8.91 8.86 -2.88
N ILE A 50 9.54 9.36 -3.95
CA ILE A 50 10.90 9.91 -3.92
C ILE A 50 10.97 11.07 -2.92
N ALA A 51 10.04 12.02 -2.98
CA ALA A 51 10.01 13.16 -2.07
C ALA A 51 9.75 12.76 -0.61
N GLY A 52 8.90 11.75 -0.39
CA GLY A 52 8.61 11.20 0.93
C GLY A 52 9.81 10.46 1.52
N CYS A 53 10.50 9.68 0.71
CA CYS A 53 11.67 8.90 1.10
C CYS A 53 12.92 9.77 1.26
N ALA A 54 13.07 10.88 0.52
CA ALA A 54 14.24 11.77 0.62
C ALA A 54 14.44 12.38 2.03
N ARG A 55 13.39 12.37 2.87
CA ARG A 55 13.45 12.83 4.26
C ARG A 55 13.99 11.79 5.25
N HIS A 56 14.22 10.56 4.79
CA HIS A 56 14.75 9.46 5.58
C HIS A 56 15.94 8.86 4.82
N GLU A 57 16.99 8.43 5.50
CA GLU A 57 18.05 7.61 4.89
C GLU A 57 17.69 6.14 5.17
N PRO A 58 16.99 5.43 4.26
CA PRO A 58 16.63 4.04 4.47
C PRO A 58 17.89 3.16 4.41
N ALA A 59 17.97 2.18 5.31
CA ALA A 59 19.10 1.25 5.37
C ALA A 59 19.34 0.46 4.07
N ALA A 60 18.31 0.32 3.22
CA ALA A 60 18.36 -0.42 1.95
C ALA A 60 18.47 0.48 0.70
N GLY A 61 18.64 1.80 0.86
CA GLY A 61 18.65 2.77 -0.24
C GLY A 61 17.26 3.25 -0.69
N HIS A 62 17.20 4.39 -1.37
CA HIS A 62 15.95 5.04 -1.76
C HIS A 62 15.31 4.42 -3.01
N PHE A 63 13.97 4.35 -3.02
CA PHE A 63 13.18 4.16 -4.23
C PHE A 63 13.54 5.25 -5.25
N GLY A 64 13.80 4.87 -6.51
CA GLY A 64 14.17 5.80 -7.58
C GLY A 64 15.67 6.04 -7.75
N THR A 65 16.55 5.31 -7.04
CA THR A 65 17.98 5.25 -7.35
C THR A 65 18.25 4.28 -8.51
N GLU A 66 19.41 4.38 -9.18
CA GLU A 66 19.73 3.58 -10.38
C GLU A 66 19.56 2.06 -10.19
N ASN A 67 19.70 1.56 -8.95
CA ASN A 67 19.57 0.15 -8.59
C ASN A 67 18.20 -0.23 -7.99
N ASN A 68 17.27 0.71 -7.83
CA ASN A 68 15.97 0.50 -7.20
C ASN A 68 14.84 1.19 -7.99
N VAL A 69 14.49 0.58 -9.11
CA VAL A 69 13.52 1.10 -10.10
C VAL A 69 12.07 0.66 -9.85
N GLY A 70 11.78 0.06 -8.69
CA GLY A 70 10.42 -0.38 -8.34
C GLY A 70 10.37 -1.34 -7.16
N PHE A 71 9.20 -1.48 -6.54
CA PHE A 71 9.00 -2.41 -5.42
C PHE A 71 8.95 -3.86 -5.90
N GLU A 72 9.56 -4.77 -5.14
CA GLU A 72 9.48 -6.22 -5.38
C GLU A 72 8.11 -6.80 -5.00
N LEU A 73 7.48 -6.21 -3.97
CA LEU A 73 6.18 -6.58 -3.47
C LEU A 73 5.44 -5.33 -3.01
N VAL A 74 4.20 -5.17 -3.46
CA VAL A 74 3.25 -4.21 -2.92
C VAL A 74 2.11 -4.99 -2.29
N THR A 75 1.79 -4.65 -1.05
CA THR A 75 0.66 -5.25 -0.33
C THR A 75 -0.37 -4.18 0.02
N GLY A 76 -1.66 -4.51 -0.01
CA GLY A 76 -2.69 -3.52 0.28
C GLY A 76 -3.93 -4.09 0.95
N ASP A 77 -4.38 -3.38 1.98
CA ASP A 77 -5.64 -3.62 2.69
C ASP A 77 -6.49 -2.34 2.67
N LEU A 78 -7.12 -2.04 1.54
CA LEU A 78 -7.79 -0.76 1.31
C LEU A 78 -9.27 -0.85 1.68
N SER A 79 -9.83 0.26 2.15
CA SER A 79 -11.24 0.37 2.49
C SER A 79 -11.85 1.59 1.82
N PHE A 80 -13.15 1.56 1.53
CA PHE A 80 -13.92 2.66 0.92
C PHE A 80 -13.46 3.08 -0.50
N ILE A 81 -12.66 2.25 -1.16
CA ILE A 81 -12.20 2.46 -2.53
C ILE A 81 -12.09 1.12 -3.25
N SER A 82 -12.50 1.08 -4.51
CA SER A 82 -12.31 -0.08 -5.38
C SER A 82 -10.84 -0.20 -5.80
N LEU A 83 -10.31 -1.42 -5.82
CA LEU A 83 -8.97 -1.69 -6.35
C LEU A 83 -8.82 -1.26 -7.82
N THR A 84 -9.90 -1.22 -8.60
CA THR A 84 -9.88 -0.74 -10.00
C THR A 84 -9.40 0.71 -10.13
N LEU A 85 -9.57 1.52 -9.08
CA LEU A 85 -9.13 2.91 -9.04
C LEU A 85 -7.70 3.07 -8.52
N VAL A 86 -7.16 2.07 -7.84
CA VAL A 86 -5.87 2.16 -7.15
C VAL A 86 -4.77 1.40 -7.88
N LEU A 87 -5.10 0.23 -8.45
CA LEU A 87 -4.14 -0.58 -9.21
C LEU A 87 -3.46 0.18 -10.36
N PRO A 88 -4.11 1.10 -11.10
CA PRO A 88 -3.42 1.88 -12.13
C PRO A 88 -2.31 2.78 -11.58
N ALA A 89 -2.42 3.26 -10.34
CA ALA A 89 -1.39 4.06 -9.68
C ALA A 89 -0.27 3.19 -9.09
N LEU A 90 -0.60 2.00 -8.59
CA LEU A 90 0.38 1.10 -7.97
C LEU A 90 1.20 0.29 -8.98
N ALA A 91 0.59 -0.17 -10.07
CA ALA A 91 1.25 -1.04 -11.05
C ALA A 91 2.55 -0.45 -11.63
N PRO A 92 2.63 0.84 -11.98
CA PRO A 92 3.89 1.46 -12.44
C PRO A 92 5.00 1.52 -11.39
N LEU A 93 4.68 1.35 -10.10
CA LEU A 93 5.62 1.41 -8.99
C LEU A 93 6.23 0.05 -8.66
N VAL A 94 5.71 -1.02 -9.26
CA VAL A 94 6.20 -2.40 -9.09
C VAL A 94 7.23 -2.67 -10.18
N ARG A 95 8.39 -3.20 -9.78
CA ARG A 95 9.43 -3.55 -10.76
C ARG A 95 8.97 -4.70 -11.68
N PRO A 96 9.59 -4.89 -12.86
CA PRO A 96 9.38 -6.10 -13.65
C PRO A 96 9.61 -7.38 -12.82
N GLY A 97 8.64 -8.29 -12.83
CA GLY A 97 8.67 -9.52 -12.02
C GLY A 97 8.35 -9.33 -10.53
N GLY A 98 8.00 -8.11 -10.10
CA GLY A 98 7.46 -7.85 -8.77
C GLY A 98 6.00 -8.29 -8.64
N HIS A 99 5.50 -8.32 -7.41
CA HIS A 99 4.18 -8.86 -7.08
C HIS A 99 3.28 -7.84 -6.41
N LEU A 100 1.96 -8.00 -6.60
CA LEU A 100 0.91 -7.31 -5.87
C LEU A 100 0.11 -8.33 -5.06
N LEU A 101 -0.01 -8.11 -3.75
CA LEU A 101 -0.85 -8.91 -2.85
C LEU A 101 -1.90 -8.00 -2.21
N MET A 102 -3.09 -7.97 -2.81
CA MET A 102 -4.14 -7.01 -2.46
C MET A 102 -5.36 -7.74 -1.90
N LEU A 103 -5.92 -7.26 -0.78
CA LEU A 103 -7.22 -7.73 -0.33
C LEU A 103 -8.32 -7.16 -1.22
N VAL A 104 -9.09 -8.05 -1.83
CA VAL A 104 -10.38 -7.73 -2.43
C VAL A 104 -11.42 -7.72 -1.33
N LYS A 105 -12.11 -6.59 -1.16
CA LYS A 105 -13.21 -6.44 -0.20
C LYS A 105 -14.50 -6.20 -0.98
N PRO A 106 -15.35 -7.23 -1.19
CA PRO A 106 -16.53 -7.14 -2.06
C PRO A 106 -17.40 -5.90 -1.79
N GLN A 107 -17.54 -5.50 -0.52
CA GLN A 107 -18.32 -4.32 -0.14
C GLN A 107 -17.82 -2.98 -0.70
N PHE A 108 -16.57 -2.90 -1.17
CA PHE A 108 -15.98 -1.72 -1.79
C PHE A 108 -15.77 -1.85 -3.30
N GLU A 109 -16.03 -3.04 -3.86
CA GLU A 109 -15.92 -3.32 -5.29
C GLU A 109 -17.30 -3.33 -5.97
N LEU A 110 -18.33 -3.73 -5.24
CA LEU A 110 -19.69 -3.87 -5.75
C LEU A 110 -20.45 -2.53 -5.79
N GLN A 111 -21.48 -2.49 -6.62
CA GLN A 111 -22.37 -1.34 -6.74
C GLN A 111 -23.40 -1.29 -5.60
N PRO A 112 -23.95 -0.11 -5.24
CA PRO A 112 -24.90 0.03 -4.14
C PRO A 112 -26.10 -0.94 -4.15
N PRO A 113 -26.72 -1.28 -5.31
CA PRO A 113 -27.82 -2.25 -5.34
C PRO A 113 -27.43 -3.68 -4.97
N GLN A 114 -26.14 -4.03 -5.06
CA GLN A 114 -25.61 -5.35 -4.75
C GLN A 114 -25.25 -5.51 -3.26
N LEU A 115 -25.33 -4.41 -2.49
CA LEU A 115 -25.00 -4.39 -1.07
C LEU A 115 -26.25 -4.65 -0.23
N GLY A 116 -26.15 -5.58 0.72
CA GLY A 116 -27.18 -5.77 1.73
C GLY A 116 -27.21 -4.63 2.76
N LYS A 117 -28.17 -4.71 3.70
CA LYS A 117 -28.27 -3.75 4.81
C LYS A 117 -26.94 -3.65 5.56
N GLY A 118 -26.45 -2.42 5.73
CA GLY A 118 -25.19 -2.14 6.42
C GLY A 118 -23.93 -2.38 5.58
N GLY A 119 -24.04 -2.50 4.25
CA GLY A 119 -22.89 -2.70 3.36
C GLY A 119 -22.34 -4.13 3.38
N ILE A 120 -23.08 -5.09 3.94
CA ILE A 120 -22.65 -6.49 4.05
C ILE A 120 -23.03 -7.23 2.78
N VAL A 121 -22.05 -7.91 2.17
CA VAL A 121 -22.26 -8.83 1.05
C VAL A 121 -22.57 -10.21 1.60
N ARG A 122 -23.76 -10.74 1.28
CA ARG A 122 -24.25 -12.05 1.76
C ARG A 122 -24.39 -13.09 0.66
N ASP A 123 -24.52 -12.64 -0.58
CA ASP A 123 -24.66 -13.51 -1.73
C ASP A 123 -23.27 -14.03 -2.14
N ALA A 124 -23.08 -15.34 -2.01
CA ALA A 124 -21.83 -16.00 -2.35
C ALA A 124 -21.43 -15.86 -3.83
N SER A 125 -22.38 -15.54 -4.71
CA SER A 125 -22.11 -15.32 -6.14
C SER A 125 -21.48 -13.96 -6.46
N LEU A 126 -21.41 -13.06 -5.47
CA LEU A 126 -20.85 -11.72 -5.60
C LEU A 126 -19.42 -11.60 -5.06
N PHE A 127 -18.79 -12.73 -4.73
CA PHE A 127 -17.40 -12.81 -4.31
C PHE A 127 -16.48 -13.12 -5.49
#